data_AF-A0A385N6K3-F1
#
_entry.id   AF-A0A385N6K3-F1
#
_cell.length_a   1.000
_cell.length_b   1.000
_cell.length_c   1.000
_cell.angle_alpha   90.00
_cell.angle_beta   90.00
_cell.angle_gamma   90.00
#
_symmetry.space_group_name_H-M   'P 1'
#
loop_
_entity.id
_entity.type
_entity.pdbx_description
1 polymer ?
#
loop_
_entity_poly.entity_id
_entity_poly.type
_entity_poly.pdbx_seq_one_letter_code
_entity_poly.pdbx_strand_id
1 'polypeptide(L)'
;MDTLLLSIPPNALETLILESISVDDVLNSEYIESHLLLGKNWKILQTLLQGSFKSGTSLLALSVQAEHYLAERQKQLTEVRYNTAVRVVEVQEALEKLDIDDFKKHMQNTCLKRLEQEHGIQTESIELQFAELSLLFAQLKNFYEHAAKHTYAVISVTSDNLVPTSLI
;
A
#
# COMPACT_ATOMS: atom_id res chain seq x y z
N MET A 1 -5.03 9.74 -9.07
CA MET A 1 -4.57 9.46 -7.70
C MET A 1 -3.82 8.15 -7.65
N ASP A 2 -2.55 8.24 -7.32
CA ASP A 2 -1.67 7.12 -7.03
C ASP A 2 -1.53 6.94 -5.51
N THR A 3 -0.94 5.82 -5.08
CA THR A 3 -0.58 5.60 -3.68
C THR A 3 0.91 5.30 -3.57
N LEU A 4 1.56 5.97 -2.62
CA LEU A 4 2.97 5.78 -2.26
C LEU A 4 3.03 5.30 -0.81
N LEU A 5 3.80 4.22 -0.58
CA LEU A 5 4.14 3.75 0.75
C LEU A 5 5.53 4.27 1.12
N LEU A 6 5.70 4.72 2.36
CA LEU A 6 6.95 5.19 2.93
C LEU A 6 7.23 4.39 4.20
N SER A 7 8.45 3.90 4.39
CA SER A 7 8.89 3.33 5.66
C SER A 7 9.75 4.33 6.42
N ILE A 8 9.47 4.50 7.71
CA ILE A 8 10.13 5.47 8.57
C ILE A 8 10.36 4.91 9.98
N PRO A 9 11.35 5.42 10.73
CA PRO A 9 11.51 5.11 12.15
C PRO A 9 10.27 5.50 12.99
N PRO A 10 9.93 4.76 14.07
CA PRO A 10 8.76 5.08 14.90
C PRO A 10 8.79 6.47 15.55
N ASN A 11 9.94 6.93 16.00
CA ASN A 11 10.12 8.28 16.56
C ASN A 11 9.91 9.39 15.50
N ALA A 12 10.29 9.12 14.25
CA ALA A 12 10.00 10.02 13.14
C ALA A 12 8.49 10.09 12.84
N LEU A 13 7.77 8.97 12.95
CA LEU A 13 6.31 8.96 12.81
C LEU A 13 5.66 9.88 13.85
N GLU A 14 6.07 9.81 15.12
CA GLU A 14 5.55 10.70 16.17
C GLU A 14 5.79 12.18 15.84
N THR A 15 6.97 12.50 15.30
CA THR A 15 7.33 13.86 14.86
C THR A 15 6.38 14.32 13.74
N LEU A 16 6.18 13.50 12.71
CA LEU A 16 5.27 13.83 11.60
C LEU A 16 3.80 13.97 12.05
N ILE A 17 3.33 13.15 13.00
CA ILE A 17 1.98 13.27 13.58
C ILE A 17 1.78 14.64 14.25
N LEU A 18 2.83 15.18 14.87
CA LEU A 18 2.76 16.43 15.62
C LEU A 18 2.97 17.67 14.73
N GLU A 19 3.85 17.56 13.73
CA GLU A 19 4.39 18.72 13.03
C GLU A 19 3.89 18.86 11.59
N SER A 20 3.48 17.78 10.92
CA SER A 20 3.04 17.85 9.52
C SER A 20 1.68 18.52 9.38
N ILE A 21 1.61 19.50 8.48
CA ILE A 21 0.39 20.25 8.15
C ILE A 21 -0.02 20.06 6.68
N SER A 22 0.87 19.52 5.85
CA SER A 22 0.68 19.27 4.43
C SER A 22 1.17 17.88 4.03
N VAL A 23 0.73 17.38 2.87
CA VAL A 23 1.24 16.14 2.28
C VAL A 23 2.73 16.29 1.93
N ASP A 24 3.16 17.49 1.53
CA ASP A 24 4.54 17.77 1.16
C ASP A 24 5.51 17.63 2.34
N ASP A 25 5.07 17.95 3.57
CA ASP A 25 5.89 17.75 4.78
C ASP A 25 6.23 16.26 4.99
N VAL A 26 5.31 15.38 4.59
CA VAL A 26 5.46 13.93 4.70
C VAL A 26 6.31 13.39 3.56
N LEU A 27 6.05 13.83 2.32
CA LEU A 27 6.75 13.34 1.12
C LEU A 27 8.21 13.78 1.05
N ASN A 28 8.55 14.94 1.61
CA ASN A 28 9.92 15.48 1.65
C ASN A 28 10.60 15.26 3.01
N SER A 29 10.05 14.39 3.86
CA SER A 29 10.63 14.09 5.16
C SER A 29 12.02 13.46 5.01
N GLU A 30 12.99 13.96 5.77
CA GLU A 30 14.34 13.39 5.84
C GLU A 30 14.38 12.00 6.51
N TYR A 31 13.29 11.58 7.14
CA TYR A 31 13.18 10.32 7.86
C TYR A 31 12.76 9.13 6.98
N ILE A 32 12.57 9.35 5.67
CA ILE A 32 12.19 8.30 4.72
C ILE A 32 13.36 7.35 4.50
N GLU A 33 13.18 6.10 4.91
CA GLU A 33 14.20 5.04 4.77
C GLU A 33 14.01 4.24 3.48
N SER A 34 12.75 3.98 3.10
CA SER A 34 12.42 3.36 1.83
C SER A 34 11.02 3.73 1.37
N HIS A 35 10.74 3.53 0.09
CA HIS A 35 9.44 3.82 -0.49
C HIS A 35 9.01 2.75 -1.51
N LEU A 36 7.70 2.65 -1.73
CA LEU A 36 7.11 1.81 -2.77
C LEU A 36 5.95 2.55 -3.42
N LEU A 37 6.09 2.87 -4.71
CA LEU A 37 5.02 3.43 -5.52
C LEU A 37 4.10 2.31 -6.00
N LEU A 38 2.86 2.29 -5.54
CA LEU A 38 1.84 1.34 -6.00
C LEU A 38 1.19 1.78 -7.32
N GLY A 39 1.34 3.07 -7.66
CA GLY A 39 0.84 3.67 -8.90
C GLY A 39 -0.67 3.48 -9.09
N LYS A 40 -1.14 3.66 -10.32
CA LYS A 40 -2.58 3.67 -10.67
C LYS A 40 -3.33 2.37 -10.36
N ASN A 41 -2.62 1.24 -10.23
CA ASN A 41 -3.20 -0.08 -10.00
C ASN A 41 -3.48 -0.36 -8.51
N TRP A 42 -3.14 0.57 -7.61
CA TRP A 42 -3.29 0.41 -6.16
C TRP A 42 -4.71 0.04 -5.72
N LYS A 43 -5.75 0.59 -6.36
CA LYS A 43 -7.17 0.27 -6.04
C LYS A 43 -7.53 -1.17 -6.36
N ILE A 44 -6.97 -1.69 -7.46
CA ILE A 44 -7.18 -3.08 -7.87
C ILE A 44 -6.47 -3.99 -6.87
N LEU A 45 -5.22 -3.69 -6.55
CA LEU A 45 -4.46 -4.40 -5.52
C LEU A 45 -5.18 -4.41 -4.17
N GLN A 46 -5.66 -3.24 -3.72
CA GLN A 46 -6.44 -3.12 -2.50
C GLN A 46 -7.70 -4.00 -2.54
N THR A 47 -8.44 -3.99 -3.64
CA THR A 47 -9.66 -4.80 -3.79
C THR A 47 -9.35 -6.29 -3.68
N LEU A 48 -8.26 -6.75 -4.29
CA LEU A 48 -7.80 -8.14 -4.21
C LEU A 48 -7.43 -8.54 -2.77
N LEU A 49 -6.77 -7.63 -2.03
CA LEU A 49 -6.34 -7.84 -0.65
C LEU A 49 -7.49 -7.72 0.37
N GLN A 50 -8.53 -6.93 0.06
CA GLN A 50 -9.77 -6.83 0.82
C GLN A 50 -10.67 -8.07 0.61
N GLY A 51 -10.68 -8.63 -0.59
CA GLY A 51 -11.70 -9.56 -1.09
C GLY A 51 -11.44 -11.06 -0.91
N SER A 52 -10.49 -11.48 -0.07
CA SER A 52 -10.16 -12.91 0.09
C SER A 52 -10.42 -13.53 1.47
N PHE A 53 -10.69 -12.74 2.53
CA PHE A 53 -10.83 -13.28 3.89
C PHE A 53 -11.97 -12.60 4.67
N LYS A 54 -12.72 -13.41 5.43
CA LYS A 54 -14.02 -13.08 6.05
C LYS A 54 -14.02 -11.76 6.86
N SER A 55 -15.09 -10.99 6.68
CA SER A 55 -15.57 -9.79 7.41
C SER A 55 -14.64 -9.10 8.41
N GLY A 56 -14.31 -7.85 8.11
CA GLY A 56 -13.46 -6.92 8.87
C GLY A 56 -12.57 -6.15 7.89
N THR A 57 -11.96 -5.02 8.29
CA THR A 57 -10.87 -4.47 7.50
C THR A 57 -9.76 -5.52 7.52
N SER A 58 -9.62 -6.27 6.42
CA SER A 58 -8.59 -7.29 6.28
C SER A 58 -7.24 -6.67 6.62
N LEU A 59 -6.42 -7.31 7.47
CA LEU A 59 -5.05 -6.85 7.75
C LEU A 59 -4.28 -6.61 6.44
N LEU A 60 -4.55 -7.41 5.42
CA LEU A 60 -3.99 -7.26 4.08
C LEU A 60 -4.42 -5.95 3.40
N ALA A 61 -5.62 -5.45 3.65
CA ALA A 61 -6.06 -4.16 3.10
C ALA A 61 -5.29 -2.98 3.71
N LEU A 62 -4.85 -3.12 4.97
CA LEU A 62 -4.02 -2.12 5.65
C LEU A 62 -2.62 -2.04 5.03
N SER A 63 -2.19 -3.05 4.27
CA SER A 63 -0.91 -2.97 3.54
C SER A 63 -0.89 -1.85 2.49
N VAL A 64 -2.06 -1.45 1.98
CA VAL A 64 -2.21 -0.41 0.96
C VAL A 64 -2.67 0.90 1.56
N GLN A 65 -3.77 0.92 2.33
CA GLN A 65 -4.35 2.17 2.83
C GLN A 65 -3.83 2.61 4.19
N ALA A 66 -3.23 1.70 4.96
CA ALA A 66 -2.88 1.90 6.36
C ALA A 66 -4.08 2.25 7.29
N GLU A 67 -3.86 2.08 8.60
CA GLU A 67 -4.92 2.05 9.61
C GLU A 67 -5.39 3.45 10.02
N HIS A 68 -4.48 4.30 10.46
CA HIS A 68 -4.79 5.54 11.16
C HIS A 68 -4.55 6.75 10.28
N TYR A 69 -5.34 7.81 10.42
CA TYR A 69 -5.02 9.10 9.80
C TYR A 69 -3.85 9.77 10.54
N LEU A 70 -2.92 10.38 9.81
CA LEU A 70 -1.76 11.05 10.42
C LEU A 70 -2.19 12.20 11.35
N ALA A 71 -3.14 13.03 10.92
CA ALA A 71 -3.65 14.18 11.67
C ALA A 71 -5.14 14.04 12.02
N GLU A 72 -5.50 12.90 12.64
CA GLU A 72 -6.90 12.52 12.93
C GLU A 72 -7.67 13.56 13.75
N ARG A 73 -6.98 14.28 14.67
CA ARG A 73 -7.57 15.32 15.53
C ARG A 73 -7.97 16.59 14.79
N GLN A 74 -7.34 16.89 13.65
CA GLN A 74 -7.52 18.15 12.94
C GLN A 74 -8.38 18.00 11.67
N LYS A 75 -8.76 16.76 11.30
CA LYS A 75 -9.40 16.43 10.00
C LYS A 75 -8.63 17.01 8.80
N GLN A 76 -7.31 17.17 8.97
CA GLN A 76 -6.38 17.56 7.93
C GLN A 76 -5.65 16.29 7.46
N LEU A 77 -5.11 16.30 6.24
CA LEU A 77 -4.33 15.18 5.69
C LEU A 77 -5.10 13.85 5.64
N THR A 78 -6.32 13.87 5.11
CA THR A 78 -7.12 12.64 4.92
C THR A 78 -6.48 11.67 3.92
N GLU A 79 -5.58 12.18 3.10
CA GLU A 79 -4.76 11.51 2.11
C GLU A 79 -3.59 10.73 2.73
N VAL A 80 -3.24 11.02 3.98
CA VAL A 80 -2.07 10.45 4.66
C VAL A 80 -2.51 9.59 5.83
N ARG A 81 -2.15 8.32 5.75
CA ARG A 81 -2.47 7.31 6.76
C ARG A 81 -1.22 6.56 7.18
N TYR A 82 -1.23 5.92 8.35
CA TYR A 82 -0.10 5.17 8.84
C TYR A 82 -0.48 3.88 9.56
N ASN A 83 0.44 2.93 9.52
CA ASN A 83 0.51 1.74 10.34
C ASN A 83 1.66 1.92 11.33
N THR A 84 1.40 1.66 12.61
CA THR A 84 2.46 1.60 13.62
C THR A 84 3.42 0.45 13.32
N ALA A 85 4.62 0.47 13.89
CA ALA A 85 5.58 -0.63 13.70
C ALA A 85 5.01 -1.99 14.14
N VAL A 86 4.18 -2.03 15.20
CA VAL A 86 3.46 -3.23 15.61
C VAL A 86 2.51 -3.71 14.51
N ARG A 87 1.72 -2.80 13.93
CA ARG A 87 0.80 -3.13 12.85
C ARG A 87 1.54 -3.60 11.59
N VAL A 88 2.69 -3.01 11.29
CA VAL A 88 3.54 -3.41 10.15
C VAL A 88 3.96 -4.88 10.25
N VAL A 89 4.31 -5.36 11.45
CA VAL A 89 4.64 -6.77 11.68
C VAL A 89 3.43 -7.67 11.41
N GLU A 90 2.25 -7.32 11.93
CA GLU A 90 1.03 -8.12 11.71
C GLU A 90 0.61 -8.15 10.23
N VAL A 91 0.80 -7.04 9.51
CA VAL A 91 0.55 -6.95 8.07
C VAL A 91 1.56 -7.80 7.30
N GLN A 92 2.84 -7.76 7.67
CA GLN A 92 3.89 -8.59 7.07
C GLN A 92 3.58 -10.08 7.24
N GLU A 93 3.23 -10.52 8.45
CA GLU A 93 2.86 -11.92 8.69
C GLU A 93 1.63 -12.34 7.88
N ALA A 94 0.64 -11.46 7.74
CA ALA A 94 -0.53 -11.72 6.91
C ALA A 94 -0.16 -11.85 5.43
N LEU A 95 0.71 -10.97 4.92
CA LEU A 95 1.22 -11.00 3.54
C LEU A 95 2.07 -12.25 3.26
N GLU A 96 2.84 -12.72 4.25
CA GLU A 96 3.68 -13.91 4.11
C GLU A 96 2.85 -15.19 3.95
N LYS A 97 1.73 -15.28 4.68
CA LYS A 97 0.77 -16.40 4.59
C LYS A 97 0.05 -16.49 3.25
N LEU A 98 0.11 -15.44 2.43
CA LEU A 98 -0.41 -15.48 1.06
C LEU A 98 0.60 -16.11 0.12
N ASP A 99 0.24 -17.28 -0.40
CA ASP A 99 0.90 -17.85 -1.56
C ASP A 99 0.65 -16.96 -2.78
N ILE A 100 1.71 -16.68 -3.54
CA ILE A 100 1.63 -15.92 -4.78
C ILE A 100 0.74 -16.62 -5.81
N ASP A 101 0.70 -17.95 -5.80
CA ASP A 101 -0.13 -18.73 -6.73
C ASP A 101 -1.62 -18.65 -6.37
N ASP A 102 -1.95 -18.55 -5.08
CA ASP A 102 -3.33 -18.33 -4.63
C ASP A 102 -3.78 -16.89 -4.87
N PHE A 103 -2.88 -15.91 -4.69
CA PHE A 103 -3.13 -14.53 -5.10
C PHE A 103 -3.40 -14.42 -6.61
N LYS A 104 -2.58 -15.09 -7.42
CA LYS A 104 -2.74 -15.19 -8.88
C LYS A 104 -4.07 -15.81 -9.27
N LYS A 105 -4.47 -16.94 -8.67
CA LYS A 105 -5.79 -17.57 -8.91
C LYS A 105 -6.94 -16.66 -8.50
N HIS A 106 -6.84 -15.98 -7.37
CA HIS A 106 -7.88 -15.04 -6.93
C HIS A 106 -8.00 -13.86 -7.90
N MET A 107 -6.87 -13.30 -8.35
CA MET A 107 -6.82 -12.25 -9.37
C MET A 107 -7.43 -12.73 -10.70
N GLN A 108 -7.15 -13.95 -11.16
CA GLN A 108 -7.79 -14.53 -12.35
C GLN A 108 -9.31 -14.69 -12.19
N ASN A 109 -9.81 -14.99 -11.00
CA ASN A 109 -11.23 -15.19 -10.79
C ASN A 109 -12.00 -13.87 -10.57
N THR A 110 -11.38 -12.88 -9.93
CA THR A 110 -12.03 -11.64 -9.49
C THR A 110 -11.79 -10.47 -10.46
N CYS A 111 -10.59 -10.31 -11.01
CA CYS A 111 -10.26 -9.19 -11.91
C CYS A 111 -10.66 -9.46 -13.35
N LEU A 112 -10.30 -10.61 -13.92
CA LEU A 112 -10.59 -10.95 -15.33
C LEU A 112 -12.09 -10.87 -15.63
N LYS A 113 -12.93 -11.49 -14.79
CA LYS A 113 -14.39 -11.45 -14.97
C LYS A 113 -14.97 -10.04 -14.86
N ARG A 114 -14.46 -9.19 -13.96
CA ARG A 114 -14.92 -7.80 -13.84
C ARG A 114 -14.42 -6.93 -14.99
N LEU A 115 -13.14 -7.02 -15.35
CA LEU A 115 -12.53 -6.23 -16.41
C LEU A 115 -13.09 -6.59 -17.79
N GLU A 116 -13.38 -7.87 -18.03
CA GLU A 116 -14.12 -8.31 -19.23
C GLU A 116 -15.56 -7.75 -19.25
N GLN A 117 -16.26 -7.77 -18.11
CA GLN A 117 -17.64 -7.29 -18.01
C GLN A 117 -17.79 -5.76 -18.06
N GLU A 118 -16.86 -5.01 -17.45
CA GLU A 118 -16.95 -3.55 -17.32
C GLU A 118 -16.35 -2.80 -18.51
N HIS A 119 -15.38 -3.39 -19.23
CA HIS A 119 -14.59 -2.64 -20.19
C HIS A 119 -14.37 -3.31 -21.56
N GLY A 120 -14.83 -4.54 -21.80
CA GLY A 120 -14.72 -5.20 -23.12
C GLY A 120 -13.27 -5.31 -23.63
N ILE A 121 -12.31 -5.45 -22.71
CA ILE A 121 -10.87 -5.37 -22.99
C ILE A 121 -10.36 -6.68 -23.62
N GLN A 122 -9.45 -6.56 -24.59
CA GLN A 122 -8.78 -7.70 -25.25
C GLN A 122 -7.81 -8.43 -24.29
N THR A 123 -7.70 -9.76 -24.46
CA THR A 123 -6.94 -10.68 -23.58
C THR A 123 -5.48 -10.25 -23.32
N GLU A 124 -4.77 -9.71 -24.32
CA GLU A 124 -3.37 -9.26 -24.20
C GLU A 124 -3.18 -8.12 -23.18
N SER A 125 -4.14 -7.20 -23.09
CA SER A 125 -4.11 -6.11 -22.10
C SER A 125 -4.30 -6.65 -20.67
N ILE A 126 -4.97 -7.78 -20.53
CA ILE A 126 -5.23 -8.40 -19.23
C ILE A 126 -4.02 -9.17 -18.71
N GLU A 127 -3.28 -9.85 -19.60
CA GLU A 127 -2.01 -10.52 -19.23
C GLU A 127 -0.96 -9.51 -18.75
N LEU A 128 -0.86 -8.35 -19.40
CA LEU A 128 0.04 -7.28 -18.97
C LEU A 128 -0.36 -6.74 -17.58
N GLN A 129 -1.64 -6.45 -17.37
CA GLN A 129 -2.14 -6.01 -16.06
C GLN A 129 -1.88 -7.06 -14.97
N PHE A 130 -1.98 -8.34 -15.30
CA PHE A 130 -1.70 -9.44 -14.38
C PHE A 130 -0.24 -9.48 -13.96
N ALA A 131 0.68 -9.30 -14.92
CA ALA A 131 2.11 -9.23 -14.65
C ALA A 131 2.45 -8.03 -13.78
N GLU A 132 1.89 -6.85 -14.08
CA GLU A 132 2.06 -5.62 -13.29
C GLU A 132 1.58 -5.80 -11.84
N LEU A 133 0.38 -6.35 -11.65
CA LEU A 133 -0.19 -6.59 -10.31
C LEU A 133 0.59 -7.66 -9.53
N SER A 134 1.07 -8.70 -10.20
CA SER A 134 1.92 -9.73 -9.58
C SER A 134 3.24 -9.15 -9.12
N LEU A 135 3.87 -8.29 -9.94
CA LEU A 135 5.10 -7.58 -9.58
C LEU A 135 4.87 -6.65 -8.38
N LEU A 136 3.80 -5.84 -8.43
CA LEU A 136 3.44 -4.94 -7.33
C LEU A 136 3.19 -5.70 -6.03
N PHE A 137 2.51 -6.84 -6.08
CA PHE A 137 2.29 -7.68 -4.90
C PHE A 137 3.60 -8.23 -4.33
N ALA A 138 4.52 -8.70 -5.19
CA ALA A 138 5.84 -9.15 -4.74
C ALA A 138 6.66 -8.01 -4.10
N GLN A 139 6.64 -6.82 -4.72
CA GLN A 139 7.30 -5.63 -4.17
C GLN A 139 6.70 -5.21 -2.82
N LEU A 140 5.37 -5.29 -2.69
CA LEU A 140 4.67 -5.01 -1.44
C LEU A 140 5.08 -5.97 -0.31
N LYS A 141 5.20 -7.27 -0.60
CA LYS A 141 5.71 -8.26 0.37
C LYS A 141 7.12 -7.90 0.83
N ASN A 142 8.03 -7.64 -0.12
CA ASN A 142 9.41 -7.28 0.19
C ASN A 142 9.52 -5.97 0.99
N PHE A 143 8.68 -4.99 0.67
CA PHE A 143 8.63 -3.71 1.38
C PHE A 143 8.22 -3.90 2.85
N TYR A 144 7.16 -4.67 3.12
CA TYR A 144 6.71 -4.96 4.48
C TYR A 144 7.67 -5.86 5.25
N GLU A 145 8.35 -6.81 4.59
CA GLU A 145 9.43 -7.60 5.19
C GLU A 145 10.58 -6.70 5.65
N HIS A 146 11.03 -5.78 4.79
CA HIS A 146 12.06 -4.81 5.13
C HIS A 146 11.66 -3.91 6.30
N ALA A 147 10.44 -3.37 6.25
CA ALA A 147 9.94 -2.48 7.31
C ALA A 147 9.80 -3.21 8.65
N ALA A 148 9.24 -4.43 8.66
CA ALA A 148 9.11 -5.24 9.86
C ALA A 148 10.48 -5.59 10.48
N LYS A 149 11.46 -5.99 9.66
CA LYS A 149 12.82 -6.33 10.11
C LYS A 149 13.51 -5.18 10.84
N HIS A 150 13.25 -3.94 10.43
CA HIS A 150 13.85 -2.74 11.02
C HIS A 150 12.94 -2.04 12.04
N THR A 151 11.78 -2.62 12.37
CA THR A 151 10.79 -2.02 13.29
C THR A 151 10.32 -0.64 12.82
N TYR A 152 10.16 -0.47 11.50
CA TYR A 152 9.66 0.77 10.91
C TYR A 152 8.14 0.84 10.96
N ALA A 153 7.63 2.07 11.06
CA ALA A 153 6.27 2.39 10.71
C ALA A 153 6.13 2.52 9.18
N VAL A 154 4.89 2.39 8.69
CA VAL A 154 4.59 2.61 7.27
C VAL A 154 3.54 3.71 7.13
N ILE A 155 3.83 4.70 6.29
CA ILE A 155 2.89 5.73 5.87
C ILE A 155 2.38 5.41 4.46
N SER A 156 1.07 5.50 4.26
CA SER A 156 0.40 5.48 2.96
C SER A 156 -0.06 6.89 2.60
N VAL A 157 0.45 7.43 1.50
CA VAL A 157 0.04 8.72 0.94
C VAL A 157 -0.74 8.46 -0.35
N THR A 158 -1.95 9.00 -0.48
CA THR A 158 -2.77 8.91 -1.70
C THR A 158 -3.04 10.30 -2.26
N SER A 159 -2.41 10.65 -3.38
CA SER A 159 -2.50 11.98 -3.98
C SER A 159 -2.42 11.93 -5.51
N ASP A 160 -2.75 13.04 -6.16
CA ASP A 160 -2.47 13.25 -7.57
C ASP A 160 -1.02 13.72 -7.75
N ASN A 161 -0.30 13.13 -8.71
CA ASN A 161 1.11 13.44 -9.03
C ASN A 161 2.15 12.96 -8.01
N LEU A 162 2.00 11.76 -7.45
CA LEU A 162 3.08 11.14 -6.68
C LEU A 162 4.21 10.73 -7.62
N VAL A 163 5.36 11.38 -7.47
CA VAL A 163 6.59 11.02 -8.18
C VAL A 163 7.44 10.17 -7.23
N PRO A 164 8.08 9.08 -7.69
CA PRO A 164 9.06 8.37 -6.86
C PRO A 164 10.13 9.38 -6.41
N THR A 165 10.25 9.62 -5.11
CA THR A 165 11.34 10.40 -4.56
C THR A 165 12.61 9.64 -4.89
N SER A 166 13.43 10.17 -5.79
CA SER A 166 14.69 9.54 -6.18
C SER A 166 15.56 9.42 -4.92
N LEU A 167 15.78 8.20 -4.45
CA LEU A 167 16.84 7.95 -3.46
C LEU A 167 18.17 8.14 -4.21
N ILE A 168 18.91 9.16 -3.80
CA ILE A 168 20.28 9.45 -4.26
C ILE A 168 21.22 8.38 -3.69
#